data_AF-A0A7V2JQ75-F1
#
_entry.id   AF-A0A7V2JQ75-F1
#
_cell.length_a   1.000
_cell.length_b   1.000
_cell.length_c   1.000
_cell.angle_alpha   90.00
_cell.angle_beta   90.00
_cell.angle_gamma   90.00
#
_symmetry.space_group_name_H-M   'P 1'
#
loop_
_entity.id
_entity.type
_entity.pdbx_description
1 polymer ?
#
loop_
_entity_poly.entity_id
_entity_poly.type
_entity_poly.pdbx_seq_one_letter_code
_entity_poly.pdbx_strand_id
1 'polypeptide(L)'
;RVRNNIFESAVLHSNVRGLVSCLKKNLPVWYAPDQNYQRRYCIFVPFFNIPTATITTTSRIARLSGAEVIPFFQERLPGTKGYKLRILPALKDFPSGDDIADTTRINKLIEDEVRRLPEQYFWVHQRFKKMPDSMESRYKVNKNQ
;
A
#
# COMPACT_ATOMS: atom_id res chain seq x y z
N ARG A 1 -10.78 -19.13 -19.17
CA ARG A 1 -10.10 -18.55 -20.36
C ARG A 1 -9.49 -17.20 -19.94
N VAL A 2 -8.30 -17.22 -19.33
CA VAL A 2 -7.59 -16.00 -18.90
C VAL A 2 -6.93 -15.42 -20.15
N ARG A 3 -7.09 -14.11 -20.38
CA ARG A 3 -6.50 -13.39 -21.51
C ARG A 3 -4.98 -13.36 -21.36
N ASN A 4 -4.31 -14.36 -21.90
CA ASN A 4 -2.88 -14.35 -22.17
C ASN A 4 -2.59 -13.24 -23.18
N ASN A 5 -2.01 -12.11 -22.72
CA ASN A 5 -1.25 -11.09 -23.48
C ASN A 5 -1.32 -9.65 -22.91
N ILE A 6 -1.68 -9.44 -21.63
CA ILE A 6 -1.65 -8.08 -21.04
C ILE A 6 -0.39 -7.83 -20.20
N PHE A 7 0.30 -8.88 -19.72
CA PHE A 7 1.44 -8.75 -18.83
C PHE A 7 2.71 -9.33 -19.45
N GLU A 8 3.75 -8.50 -19.56
CA GLU A 8 5.07 -8.87 -20.10
C GLU A 8 5.85 -9.78 -19.15
N SER A 9 5.51 -9.76 -17.85
CA SER A 9 6.04 -10.69 -16.84
C SER A 9 5.11 -10.78 -15.62
N ALA A 10 5.04 -11.95 -15.00
CA ALA A 10 4.35 -12.15 -13.72
C ALA A 10 5.41 -12.24 -12.60
N VAL A 11 5.42 -11.24 -11.70
CA VAL A 11 6.33 -11.23 -10.55
C VAL A 11 5.56 -11.65 -9.30
N LEU A 12 5.98 -12.75 -8.67
CA LEU A 12 5.44 -13.17 -7.38
C LEU A 12 5.72 -12.10 -6.31
N HIS A 13 4.79 -11.92 -5.38
CA HIS A 13 4.91 -10.94 -4.29
C HIS A 13 6.17 -11.14 -3.41
N SER A 14 6.72 -12.36 -3.37
CA SER A 14 7.92 -12.71 -2.63
C SER A 14 9.21 -12.32 -3.37
N ASN A 15 9.14 -12.07 -4.68
CA ASN A 15 10.30 -11.79 -5.51
C ASN A 15 10.54 -10.28 -5.66
N VAL A 16 10.95 -9.63 -4.57
CA VAL A 16 11.29 -8.19 -4.56
C VAL A 16 12.39 -7.86 -5.56
N ARG A 17 13.38 -8.76 -5.77
CA ARG A 17 14.44 -8.56 -6.76
C ARG A 17 13.89 -8.53 -8.19
N GLY A 18 12.98 -9.44 -8.51
CA GLY A 18 12.28 -9.46 -9.79
C GLY A 18 11.48 -8.18 -10.01
N LEU A 19 10.77 -7.71 -8.98
CA LEU A 19 10.00 -6.48 -9.02
C LEU A 19 10.90 -5.28 -9.35
N VAL A 20 12.02 -5.12 -8.63
CA VAL A 20 12.99 -4.04 -8.88
C VAL A 20 13.61 -4.16 -10.29
N SER A 21 13.89 -5.39 -10.76
CA SER A 21 14.39 -5.63 -12.11
C SER A 21 13.41 -5.17 -13.19
N CYS A 22 12.11 -5.43 -13.03
CA CYS A 22 11.07 -4.94 -13.95
C CYS A 22 11.04 -3.41 -13.99
N LEU A 23 11.06 -2.74 -12.83
CA LEU A 23 11.09 -1.28 -12.77
C LEU A 23 12.34 -0.69 -13.44
N LYS A 24 13.52 -1.32 -13.26
CA LYS A 24 14.76 -0.89 -13.94
C LYS A 24 14.73 -1.09 -15.46
N LYS A 25 13.86 -1.97 -15.95
CA LYS A 25 13.56 -2.16 -17.39
C LYS A 25 12.43 -1.24 -17.88
N ASN A 26 12.03 -0.25 -17.09
CA ASN A 26 10.95 0.69 -17.39
C ASN A 26 9.58 0.01 -17.55
N LEU A 27 9.38 -1.14 -16.90
CA LEU A 27 8.08 -1.83 -16.86
C LEU A 27 7.25 -1.34 -15.66
N PRO A 28 5.96 -1.06 -15.84
CA PRO A 28 5.10 -0.64 -14.75
C PRO A 28 4.86 -1.79 -13.77
N VAL A 29 4.85 -1.46 -12.48
CA VAL A 29 4.54 -2.39 -11.39
C VAL A 29 3.40 -1.82 -10.55
N TRP A 30 2.41 -2.66 -10.29
CA TRP A 30 1.36 -2.36 -9.31
C TRP A 30 1.75 -2.89 -7.93
N TYR A 31 1.62 -2.05 -6.89
CA TYR A 31 1.91 -2.42 -5.50
C TYR A 31 0.85 -1.85 -4.56
N ALA A 32 0.23 -2.71 -3.73
CA ALA A 32 -0.75 -2.32 -2.72
C ALA A 32 -0.08 -2.25 -1.32
N PRO A 33 0.15 -1.05 -0.77
CA PRO A 33 0.90 -0.87 0.48
C PRO A 33 0.04 -1.07 1.75
N ASP A 34 -1.27 -1.21 1.61
CA ASP A 34 -2.24 -1.20 2.70
C ASP A 34 -2.62 -2.60 3.23
N GLN A 35 -2.12 -3.66 2.59
CA GLN A 35 -2.31 -5.05 3.04
C GLN A 35 -1.21 -5.50 4.03
N ASN A 36 -1.59 -6.26 5.06
CA ASN A 36 -0.67 -6.67 6.13
C ASN A 36 0.44 -7.59 5.62
N TYR A 37 1.68 -7.25 5.96
CA TYR A 37 2.84 -8.13 5.81
C TYR A 37 3.52 -8.42 7.17
N GLN A 38 4.52 -9.32 7.14
CA GLN A 38 5.25 -9.78 8.32
C GLN A 38 5.93 -8.62 9.07
N ARG A 39 6.03 -8.73 10.40
CA ARG A 39 6.44 -7.65 11.34
C ARG A 39 7.81 -7.01 11.02
N ARG A 40 8.68 -7.74 10.32
CA ARG A 40 10.09 -7.36 10.07
C ARG A 40 10.30 -6.07 9.28
N TYR A 41 9.31 -5.62 8.50
CA TYR A 41 9.44 -4.44 7.64
C TYR A 41 8.38 -3.36 7.91
N CYS A 42 7.76 -3.42 9.08
CA CYS A 42 6.79 -2.42 9.50
C CYS A 42 7.41 -1.41 10.46
N ILE A 43 7.05 -0.15 10.31
CA ILE A 43 7.26 0.90 11.30
C ILE A 43 5.89 1.36 11.83
N PHE A 44 5.85 1.96 13.02
CA PHE A 44 4.63 2.55 13.54
C PHE A 44 4.53 4.00 13.08
N VAL A 45 3.57 4.27 12.21
CA VAL A 45 3.24 5.62 11.76
C VAL A 45 1.74 5.87 11.90
N PRO A 46 1.29 7.14 11.98
CA PRO A 46 -0.13 7.44 12.10
C PRO A 46 -0.95 6.92 10.90
N PHE A 47 -2.10 6.32 11.20
CA PHE A 47 -3.20 6.09 10.28
C PHE A 47 -4.50 6.47 11.01
N PHE A 48 -5.18 7.52 10.57
CA PHE A 48 -6.27 8.19 11.28
C PHE A 48 -5.88 8.59 12.72
N ASN A 49 -4.68 9.16 12.88
CA ASN A 49 -4.09 9.52 14.18
C ASN A 49 -3.84 8.35 15.14
N ILE A 50 -4.00 7.11 14.68
CA ILE A 50 -3.73 5.90 15.46
C ILE A 50 -2.39 5.31 15.00
N PRO A 51 -1.42 5.10 15.90
CA PRO A 51 -0.16 4.43 15.56
C PRO A 51 -0.43 3.04 14.99
N THR A 52 -0.03 2.83 13.74
CA THR A 52 -0.37 1.62 12.97
C THR A 52 0.88 1.05 12.32
N ALA A 53 1.12 -0.26 12.49
CA ALA A 53 2.20 -0.95 11.83
C ALA A 53 2.04 -0.89 10.30
N THR A 54 2.86 -0.10 9.63
CA THR A 54 2.79 0.14 8.18
C THR A 54 4.12 -0.23 7.53
N ILE A 55 4.05 -0.90 6.38
CA ILE A 55 5.23 -1.37 5.64
C ILE A 55 5.98 -0.23 4.96
N THR A 56 7.31 -0.26 5.01
CA THR A 56 8.18 0.72 4.32
C THR A 56 8.49 0.33 2.87
N THR A 57 7.88 -0.74 2.37
CA THR A 57 8.27 -1.37 1.10
C THR A 57 8.14 -0.42 -0.10
N THR A 58 7.15 0.48 -0.12
CA THR A 58 6.97 1.44 -1.22
C THR A 58 8.19 2.34 -1.40
N SER A 59 8.67 2.96 -0.30
CA SER A 59 9.86 3.83 -0.35
C SER A 59 11.12 3.03 -0.70
N ARG A 60 11.23 1.80 -0.21
CA ARG A 60 12.35 0.90 -0.50
C ARG A 60 12.39 0.46 -1.96
N ILE A 61 11.26 0.09 -2.54
CA ILE A 61 11.15 -0.27 -3.96
C ILE A 61 11.60 0.92 -4.81
N ALA A 62 11.01 2.11 -4.56
CA ALA A 62 11.32 3.32 -5.30
C ALA A 62 12.81 3.69 -5.23
N ARG A 63 13.43 3.58 -4.04
CA ARG A 63 14.86 3.84 -3.84
C ARG A 63 15.76 2.88 -4.61
N LEU A 64 15.42 1.59 -4.61
CA LEU A 64 16.22 0.54 -5.25
C LEU A 64 16.10 0.56 -6.78
N SER A 65 14.93 0.95 -7.30
CA SER A 65 14.68 1.01 -8.74
C SER A 65 14.99 2.37 -9.36
N GLY A 66 14.90 3.46 -8.59
CA GLY A 66 14.89 4.83 -9.11
C GLY A 66 13.57 5.21 -9.79
N ALA A 67 12.51 4.42 -9.63
CA ALA A 67 11.23 4.64 -10.31
C ALA A 67 10.36 5.67 -9.58
N GLU A 68 9.61 6.45 -10.35
CA GLU A 68 8.57 7.33 -9.81
C GLU A 68 7.44 6.52 -9.18
N VAL A 69 6.88 7.05 -8.09
CA VAL A 69 5.70 6.47 -7.43
C VAL A 69 4.48 7.29 -7.81
N ILE A 70 3.55 6.66 -8.53
CA ILE A 70 2.31 7.27 -9.00
C ILE A 70 1.14 6.65 -8.22
N PRO A 71 0.55 7.38 -7.25
CA PRO A 71 -0.62 6.89 -6.54
C PRO A 71 -1.82 6.83 -7.47
N PHE A 72 -2.67 5.83 -7.28
CA PHE A 72 -4.00 5.84 -7.88
C PHE A 72 -4.99 5.13 -6.97
N PHE A 73 -6.26 5.48 -7.16
CA PHE A 73 -7.36 4.92 -6.40
C PHE A 73 -8.48 4.47 -7.35
N GLN A 74 -9.22 3.46 -6.90
CA GLN A 74 -10.33 2.88 -7.63
C GLN A 74 -11.63 3.16 -6.88
N GLU A 75 -12.61 3.69 -7.61
CA GLU A 75 -13.97 3.91 -7.13
C GLU A 75 -14.91 2.99 -7.91
N ARG A 76 -15.66 2.17 -7.21
CA ARG A 76 -16.78 1.42 -7.79
C ARG A 76 -17.94 2.38 -7.99
N LEU A 77 -18.44 2.46 -9.21
CA LEU A 77 -19.60 3.29 -9.54
C LEU A 77 -20.91 2.59 -9.14
N PRO A 78 -21.97 3.33 -8.78
CA PRO A 78 -23.25 2.76 -8.40
C PRO A 78 -23.83 1.79 -9.44
N GLY A 79 -24.45 0.71 -8.96
CA GLY A 79 -25.03 -0.34 -9.80
C GLY A 79 -23.96 -1.19 -10.51
N THR A 80 -24.14 -1.40 -11.81
CA THR A 80 -23.23 -2.17 -12.67
C THR A 80 -22.43 -1.29 -13.63
N LYS A 81 -22.26 0.00 -13.31
CA LYS A 81 -21.62 1.00 -14.17
C LYS A 81 -20.08 0.90 -14.26
N GLY A 82 -19.47 -0.04 -13.54
CA GLY A 82 -18.03 -0.30 -13.59
C GLY A 82 -17.22 0.47 -12.54
N TYR A 83 -15.98 0.83 -12.89
CA TYR A 83 -15.01 1.45 -11.99
C TYR A 83 -14.44 2.73 -12.59
N LYS A 84 -14.20 3.73 -11.74
CA LYS A 84 -13.45 4.94 -12.06
C LYS A 84 -12.05 4.84 -11.44
N LEU A 85 -11.02 4.94 -12.27
CA LEU A 85 -9.64 5.06 -11.81
C LEU A 85 -9.26 6.53 -11.72
N ARG A 86 -8.73 6.94 -10.56
CA ARG A 86 -8.19 8.27 -10.34
C ARG A 86 -6.69 8.15 -10.13
N ILE A 87 -5.92 8.46 -11.17
CA ILE A 87 -4.46 8.49 -11.13
C ILE A 87 -4.04 9.88 -10.66
N LEU A 88 -3.19 9.94 -9.64
CA LEU A 88 -2.64 11.18 -9.12
C LEU A 88 -1.28 11.48 -9.78
N PRO A 89 -0.80 12.73 -9.71
CA PRO A 89 0.57 13.04 -10.09
C PRO A 89 1.57 12.18 -9.31
N ALA A 90 2.73 11.92 -9.91
CA ALA A 90 3.85 11.29 -9.24
C ALA A 90 4.20 12.03 -7.93
N LEU A 91 4.57 11.28 -6.90
CA LEU A 91 5.01 11.85 -5.64
C LEU A 91 6.34 12.59 -5.84
N LYS A 92 6.29 13.92 -5.78
CA LYS A 92 7.49 14.76 -5.75
C LYS A 92 8.34 14.44 -4.53
N ASP A 93 9.66 14.45 -4.70
CA ASP A 93 10.65 14.25 -3.63
C ASP A 93 10.42 12.95 -2.84
N PHE A 94 10.10 11.87 -3.56
CA PHE A 94 9.84 10.55 -2.99
C PHE A 94 10.71 9.47 -3.68
N PRO A 95 11.39 8.60 -2.92
CA PRO A 95 11.48 8.57 -1.47
C PRO A 95 12.36 9.71 -0.94
N SER A 96 12.02 10.27 0.23
CA SER A 96 12.74 11.39 0.83
C SER A 96 14.05 10.97 1.54
N GLY A 97 14.21 9.68 1.80
CA GLY A 97 15.30 9.13 2.61
C GLY A 97 14.91 8.89 4.07
N ASP A 98 13.80 9.48 4.54
CA ASP A 98 13.18 9.22 5.84
C ASP A 98 12.00 8.26 5.69
N ASP A 99 12.19 7.02 6.16
CA ASP A 99 11.18 5.98 6.10
C ASP A 99 9.90 6.34 6.88
N ILE A 100 10.00 7.10 7.98
CA ILE A 100 8.84 7.56 8.75
C ILE A 100 8.05 8.55 7.92
N ALA A 101 8.71 9.60 7.43
CA ALA A 101 8.06 10.65 6.63
C ALA A 101 7.39 10.08 5.37
N ASP A 102 8.10 9.21 4.64
CA ASP A 102 7.60 8.56 3.43
C ASP A 102 6.37 7.70 3.73
N THR A 103 6.43 6.87 4.77
CA THR A 103 5.34 5.95 5.11
C THR A 103 4.12 6.71 5.67
N THR A 104 4.34 7.77 6.46
CA THR A 104 3.28 8.67 6.92
C THR A 104 2.59 9.36 5.74
N ARG A 105 3.35 9.81 4.74
CA ARG A 105 2.80 10.42 3.52
C ARG A 105 1.91 9.45 2.75
N ILE A 106 2.34 8.19 2.61
CA ILE A 106 1.53 7.14 1.98
C ILE A 106 0.24 6.90 2.78
N ASN A 107 0.31 6.80 4.11
CA ASN A 107 -0.90 6.65 4.93
C ASN A 107 -1.85 7.84 4.75
N LYS A 108 -1.34 9.08 4.70
CA LYS A 108 -2.17 10.26 4.48
C LYS A 108 -2.93 10.22 3.16
N LEU A 109 -2.28 9.79 2.07
CA LEU A 109 -2.95 9.60 0.78
C LEU A 109 -4.10 8.58 0.86
N ILE A 110 -3.89 7.49 1.61
CA ILE A 110 -4.92 6.47 1.82
C ILE A 110 -6.04 7.04 2.69
N GLU A 111 -5.72 7.73 3.80
CA GLU A 111 -6.73 8.35 4.66
C GLU A 111 -7.60 9.35 3.90
N ASP A 112 -7.00 10.18 3.03
CA ASP A 112 -7.73 11.15 2.22
C ASP A 112 -8.72 10.47 1.27
N GLU A 113 -8.34 9.32 0.69
CA GLU A 113 -9.27 8.54 -0.12
C GLU A 113 -10.35 7.85 0.71
N VAL A 114 -9.98 7.29 1.87
CA VAL A 114 -10.93 6.66 2.80
C VAL A 114 -11.94 7.69 3.30
N ARG A 115 -11.55 8.94 3.55
CA ARG A 115 -12.48 10.01 3.91
C ARG A 115 -13.45 10.33 2.77
N ARG A 116 -13.02 10.19 1.52
CA ARG A 116 -13.84 10.46 0.33
C ARG A 116 -14.88 9.36 0.08
N LEU A 117 -14.50 8.09 0.25
CA LEU A 117 -15.34 6.91 0.00
C LEU A 117 -15.19 5.87 1.12
N PRO A 118 -15.63 6.18 2.34
CA PRO A 118 -15.41 5.31 3.49
C PRO A 118 -16.04 3.93 3.28
N GLU A 119 -17.22 3.83 2.67
CA GLU A 119 -17.92 2.58 2.42
C GLU A 119 -17.20 1.63 1.46
N GLN A 120 -16.25 2.14 0.65
CA GLN A 120 -15.49 1.35 -0.32
C GLN A 120 -14.12 0.91 0.19
N TYR A 121 -13.70 1.38 1.37
CA TYR A 121 -12.49 0.89 1.99
C TYR A 121 -12.68 -0.52 2.55
N PHE A 122 -11.67 -1.37 2.42
CA PHE A 122 -11.73 -2.76 2.84
C PHE A 122 -11.57 -2.92 4.37
N TRP A 123 -12.57 -2.46 5.14
CA TRP A 123 -12.57 -2.45 6.62
C TRP A 123 -12.47 -3.83 7.28
N VAL A 124 -12.74 -4.90 6.54
CA VAL A 124 -12.60 -6.29 7.03
C VAL A 124 -11.14 -6.60 7.39
N HIS A 125 -10.19 -5.95 6.72
CA HIS A 125 -8.78 -6.07 7.08
C HIS A 125 -8.50 -5.40 8.43
N GLN A 126 -7.96 -6.17 9.38
CA GLN A 126 -7.67 -5.70 10.73
C GLN A 126 -6.44 -4.77 10.76
N ARG A 127 -6.59 -3.55 10.23
CA ARG A 127 -5.50 -2.57 10.04
C ARG A 127 -4.84 -2.18 11.37
N PHE A 128 -5.61 -2.10 12.46
CA PHE A 128 -5.13 -1.74 13.80
C PHE A 128 -4.73 -2.95 14.68
N LYS A 129 -4.53 -4.14 14.10
CA LYS A 129 -4.23 -5.37 14.87
C LYS A 129 -2.89 -5.30 15.58
N LYS A 130 -1.90 -4.70 14.92
CA LYS A 130 -0.56 -4.52 15.47
C LYS A 130 -0.40 -3.08 15.92
N MET A 131 -0.31 -2.89 17.23
CA MET A 131 -0.05 -1.61 17.88
C MET A 131 1.32 -1.66 18.59
N PRO A 132 1.90 -0.51 18.97
CA PRO A 132 3.07 -0.48 19.84
C PRO A 132 2.79 -1.26 21.13
N ASP A 133 3.82 -1.86 21.73
CA ASP A 133 3.66 -2.69 22.94
C ASP A 133 3.10 -1.90 24.14
N SER A 134 3.18 -0.56 24.10
CA SER A 134 2.56 0.34 25.08
C SER A 134 1.05 0.56 24.90
N MET A 135 0.43 0.01 23.86
CA MET A 135 -0.99 0.17 23.56
C MET A 135 -1.70 -1.18 23.45
N GLU A 136 -2.92 -1.26 23.99
CA GLU A 136 -3.77 -2.45 23.84
C GLU A 136 -4.30 -2.59 22.42
N SER A 137 -4.39 -3.83 21.94
CA SER A 137 -4.98 -4.17 20.64
C SER A 137 -6.45 -3.72 20.57
N ARG A 138 -6.83 -3.07 19.46
CA ARG A 138 -8.23 -2.69 19.19
C ARG A 138 -9.12 -3.87 18.80
N TYR A 139 -8.55 -5.05 18.54
CA TYR A 139 -9.28 -6.26 18.20
C TYR A 139 -9.21 -7.29 19.33
N LYS A 140 -10.31 -8.01 19.53
CA LYS A 140 -10.35 -9.17 20.42
C LYS A 140 -9.38 -10.23 19.89
N VAL A 141 -8.41 -10.61 20.72
CA VAL A 141 -7.50 -11.71 20.40
C VAL A 141 -8.24 -13.01 20.62
N ASN A 142 -8.64 -13.70 19.55
CA ASN A 142 -9.07 -15.09 19.67
C ASN A 142 -7.83 -15.94 19.94
N LYS A 143 -7.78 -16.59 21.10
CA LYS A 143 -6.64 -17.41 21.57
C LYS A 143 -6.40 -18.71 20.78
N ASN A 144 -7.06 -18.92 19.63
CA ASN A 144 -7.07 -20.18 18.88
C ASN A 144 -6.63 -20.04 17.40
N GLN A 145 -5.61 -19.23 17.09
CA GLN A 145 -5.00 -19.17 15.75
C GLN A 145 -3.50 -18.98 15.81
#